data_AF-Q4SEC1-F1
#
_entry.id   AF-Q4SEC1-F1
#
_cell.length_a   1.000
_cell.length_b   1.000
_cell.length_c   1.000
_cell.angle_alpha   90.00
_cell.angle_beta   90.00
_cell.angle_gamma   90.00
#
_symmetry.space_group_name_H-M   'P 1'
#
loop_
_entity.id
_entity.type
_entity.pdbx_description
1 polymer ?
#
loop_
_entity_poly.entity_id
_entity_poly.type
_entity_poly.pdbx_seq_one_letter_code
_entity_poly.pdbx_strand_id
1 'polypeptide(L)'
;MGLGKTVQAIAVAYAFRKEWPLLVVVPSSLKYPWIEELERWIPELQPGDINLVENKSHTMGIGSSKVTVLGYGLLTSDARPLVEALNRQNFAVVVVDESHYLKSRNAARTKILAPLIQSAKRAVLLTGTPALGRPEELFMQIDALYPKRFGTWSDYAKKYCNAHYKWVLWASETVGLSWSIQSGGVAPAAQPDHDTSSQSSRCLLSCRQRSASGSPLICPKRPQRRPQPASPSGRN
;
A
#
# COMPACT_ATOMS: atom_id res chain seq x y z
N MET A 1 -9.79 -17.66 -5.59
CA MET A 1 -9.01 -17.97 -4.36
C MET A 1 -9.85 -17.59 -3.13
N GLY A 2 -10.61 -18.53 -2.57
CA GLY A 2 -11.62 -18.32 -1.51
C GLY A 2 -11.12 -18.52 -0.08
N LEU A 3 -9.89 -18.11 0.25
CA LEU A 3 -9.28 -18.32 1.58
C LEU A 3 -9.80 -17.36 2.67
N GLY A 4 -10.86 -16.58 2.41
CA GLY A 4 -11.44 -15.68 3.40
C GLY A 4 -10.62 -14.42 3.72
N LYS A 5 -9.77 -13.94 2.79
CA LYS A 5 -8.95 -12.72 2.98
C LYS A 5 -9.78 -11.51 3.42
N THR A 6 -10.95 -11.34 2.80
CA THR A 6 -11.89 -10.26 3.10
C THR A 6 -12.34 -10.32 4.56
N VAL A 7 -12.83 -11.47 5.03
CA VAL A 7 -13.25 -11.67 6.42
C VAL A 7 -12.09 -11.45 7.40
N GLN A 8 -10.89 -11.94 7.08
CA GLN A 8 -9.70 -11.71 7.90
C GLN A 8 -9.34 -10.22 7.99
N ALA A 9 -9.42 -9.49 6.89
CA ALA A 9 -9.16 -8.05 6.87
C ALA A 9 -10.23 -7.26 7.63
N ILE A 10 -11.50 -7.64 7.51
CA ILE A 10 -12.61 -7.07 8.29
C ILE A 10 -12.37 -7.32 9.78
N ALA A 11 -11.97 -8.53 10.18
CA ALA A 11 -11.67 -8.85 11.58
C ALA A 11 -10.53 -7.97 12.13
N VAL A 12 -9.45 -7.76 11.35
CA VAL A 12 -8.36 -6.85 11.73
C VAL A 12 -8.85 -5.41 11.83
N ALA A 13 -9.65 -4.93 10.88
CA ALA A 13 -10.20 -3.58 10.92
C ALA A 13 -11.13 -3.37 12.13
N TYR A 14 -11.98 -4.35 12.44
CA TYR A 14 -12.90 -4.34 13.59
C TYR A 14 -12.17 -4.36 14.93
N ALA A 15 -11.04 -5.08 15.04
CA ALA A 15 -10.18 -5.05 16.24
C ALA A 15 -9.70 -3.63 16.58
N PHE A 16 -9.64 -2.74 15.60
CA PHE A 16 -9.25 -1.35 15.75
C PHE A 16 -10.39 -0.36 15.49
N ARG A 17 -11.65 -0.78 15.63
CA ARG A 17 -12.83 0.06 15.39
C ARG A 17 -12.89 1.36 16.19
N LYS A 18 -12.29 1.39 17.38
CA LYS A 18 -12.17 2.59 18.23
C LYS A 18 -11.31 3.69 17.60
N GLU A 19 -10.50 3.36 16.59
CA GLU A 19 -9.61 4.30 15.91
C GLU A 19 -10.19 4.80 14.59
N TRP A 20 -11.33 4.29 14.11
CA TRP A 20 -11.92 4.68 12.84
C TRP A 20 -12.16 6.20 12.76
N PRO A 21 -12.04 6.80 11.55
CA PRO A 21 -12.60 6.31 10.29
C PRO A 21 -11.77 5.25 9.54
N LEU A 22 -12.47 4.31 8.88
CA LEU A 22 -11.93 3.24 8.04
C LEU A 22 -12.08 3.58 6.55
N LEU A 23 -10.99 3.47 5.79
CA LEU A 23 -11.01 3.51 4.33
C LEU A 23 -10.78 2.10 3.75
N VAL A 24 -11.65 1.66 2.86
CA VAL A 24 -11.50 0.42 2.10
C VAL A 24 -11.37 0.75 0.62
N VAL A 25 -10.25 0.40 0.00
CA VAL A 25 -9.99 0.62 -1.44
C VAL A 25 -9.99 -0.70 -2.19
N VAL A 26 -10.84 -0.82 -3.20
CA VAL A 26 -11.12 -2.10 -3.88
C VAL A 26 -11.27 -1.94 -5.40
N PRO A 27 -11.12 -3.01 -6.20
CA PRO A 27 -11.57 -3.03 -7.59
C PRO A 27 -13.06 -2.71 -7.71
N SER A 28 -13.48 -2.09 -8.83
CA SER A 28 -14.87 -1.66 -9.02
C SER A 28 -15.90 -2.80 -8.84
N SER A 29 -15.54 -4.02 -9.24
CA SER A 29 -16.37 -5.22 -9.10
C SER A 29 -16.53 -5.71 -7.66
N LEU A 30 -15.67 -5.26 -6.74
CA LEU A 30 -15.66 -5.72 -5.35
C LEU A 30 -16.25 -4.69 -4.37
N LYS A 31 -16.71 -3.53 -4.83
CA LYS A 31 -17.31 -2.49 -3.97
C LYS A 31 -18.51 -3.00 -3.18
N TYR A 32 -19.51 -3.54 -3.88
CA TYR A 32 -20.73 -4.07 -3.25
C TYR A 32 -20.48 -5.32 -2.41
N PRO A 33 -19.73 -6.34 -2.90
CA PRO A 33 -19.36 -7.49 -2.06
C PRO A 33 -18.67 -7.09 -0.75
N TRP A 34 -17.79 -6.07 -0.76
CA TRP A 34 -17.17 -5.58 0.48
C TRP A 34 -18.16 -4.93 1.45
N ILE A 35 -19.14 -4.19 0.93
CA ILE A 35 -20.20 -3.59 1.75
C ILE A 35 -21.04 -4.69 2.40
N GLU A 36 -21.49 -5.67 1.62
CA GLU A 36 -22.28 -6.81 2.13
C GLU A 36 -21.53 -7.59 3.22
N GLU A 37 -20.22 -7.83 3.04
CA GLU A 37 -19.41 -8.51 4.06
C GLU A 37 -19.21 -7.62 5.30
N LEU A 38 -19.03 -6.31 5.16
CA LEU A 38 -18.93 -5.39 6.30
C LEU A 38 -20.23 -5.39 7.12
N GLU A 39 -21.38 -5.31 6.47
CA GLU A 39 -22.70 -5.36 7.13
C GLU A 39 -22.96 -6.72 7.78
N ARG A 40 -22.56 -7.81 7.11
CA ARG A 40 -22.72 -9.18 7.64
C ARG A 40 -21.88 -9.44 8.89
N TRP A 41 -20.61 -9.01 8.89
CA TRP A 41 -19.66 -9.37 9.94
C TRP A 41 -19.54 -8.32 11.06
N ILE A 42 -20.06 -7.10 10.84
CA ILE A 42 -20.03 -6.02 11.84
C ILE A 42 -21.48 -5.57 12.12
N PRO A 43 -22.18 -6.20 13.07
CA PRO A 43 -23.58 -5.88 13.36
C PRO A 43 -23.80 -4.46 13.92
N GLU A 44 -22.75 -3.80 14.39
CA GLU A 44 -22.78 -2.40 14.86
C GLU A 44 -22.81 -1.38 13.70
N LEU A 45 -22.49 -1.80 12.47
CA LEU A 45 -22.52 -0.93 11.30
C LEU A 45 -23.93 -0.86 10.73
N GLN A 46 -24.52 0.33 10.73
CA GLN A 46 -25.75 0.59 10.00
C GLN A 46 -25.43 1.00 8.55
N PRO A 47 -26.36 0.82 7.59
CA PRO A 47 -26.12 1.23 6.20
C PRO A 47 -25.70 2.70 6.06
N GLY A 48 -26.18 3.61 6.93
CA GLY A 48 -25.78 5.02 6.94
C GLY A 48 -24.35 5.29 7.43
N ASP A 49 -23.73 4.34 8.13
CA ASP A 49 -22.34 4.44 8.58
C ASP A 49 -21.33 4.14 7.45
N ILE A 50 -21.79 3.55 6.35
CA ILE A 50 -20.97 3.16 5.20
C ILE A 50 -21.23 4.11 4.03
N ASN A 51 -20.18 4.84 3.63
CA ASN A 51 -20.23 5.70 2.44
C ASN A 51 -19.55 5.02 1.26
N LEU A 52 -20.31 4.76 0.19
CA LEU A 52 -19.77 4.32 -1.09
C LEU A 52 -19.46 5.54 -1.97
N VAL A 53 -18.19 5.71 -2.34
CA VAL A 53 -17.80 6.75 -3.29
C VAL A 53 -18.02 6.23 -4.71
N GLU A 54 -19.06 6.72 -5.37
CA GLU A 54 -19.39 6.35 -6.75
C GLU A 54 -18.78 7.30 -7.78
N ASN A 55 -18.73 8.59 -7.46
CA ASN A 55 -18.29 9.66 -8.35
C ASN A 55 -17.24 10.56 -7.69
N LYS A 56 -16.41 11.21 -8.51
CA LYS A 56 -15.35 12.14 -8.05
C LYS A 56 -15.91 13.37 -7.32
N SER A 57 -17.16 13.75 -7.58
CA SER A 57 -17.87 14.85 -6.94
C SER A 57 -18.60 14.44 -5.65
N HIS A 58 -18.82 13.14 -5.42
CA HIS A 58 -19.56 12.62 -4.28
C HIS A 58 -18.67 12.56 -3.03
N THR A 59 -18.42 13.73 -2.43
CA THR A 59 -17.48 13.89 -1.30
C THR A 59 -18.16 14.15 0.04
N MET A 60 -19.46 14.50 0.04
CA MET A 60 -20.18 14.92 1.24
C MET A 60 -20.24 13.84 2.33
N GLY A 61 -20.44 12.57 1.96
CA GLY A 61 -20.53 11.47 2.92
C GLY A 61 -19.20 11.02 3.53
N ILE A 62 -18.06 11.44 2.96
CA ILE A 62 -16.74 10.97 3.40
C ILE A 62 -16.45 11.43 4.84
N GLY A 63 -16.88 12.64 5.21
CA GLY A 63 -16.63 13.23 6.53
C GLY A 63 -17.45 12.63 7.66
N SER A 64 -18.70 12.26 7.38
CA SER A 64 -19.68 11.83 8.39
C SER A 64 -19.71 10.32 8.62
N SER A 65 -19.20 9.52 7.68
CA SER A 65 -19.32 8.07 7.74
C SER A 65 -18.15 7.40 8.47
N LYS A 66 -18.43 6.31 9.18
CA LYS A 66 -17.43 5.51 9.90
C LYS A 66 -16.55 4.71 8.93
N VAL A 67 -17.14 4.24 7.83
CA VAL A 67 -16.47 3.47 6.79
C VAL A 67 -16.68 4.16 5.45
N THR A 68 -15.60 4.30 4.67
CA THR A 68 -15.67 4.76 3.27
C THR A 68 -15.14 3.66 2.36
N VAL A 69 -15.93 3.27 1.36
CA VAL A 69 -15.54 2.30 0.33
C VAL A 69 -15.28 3.05 -0.98
N LEU A 70 -14.10 2.85 -1.55
CA LEU A 70 -13.60 3.58 -2.70
C LEU A 70 -13.08 2.63 -3.79
N GLY A 71 -13.48 2.88 -5.04
CA GLY A 71 -12.96 2.18 -6.21
C GLY A 71 -11.64 2.78 -6.73
N TYR A 72 -10.68 1.94 -7.16
CA TYR A 72 -9.44 2.42 -7.78
C TYR A 72 -9.66 3.35 -8.99
N GLY A 73 -10.74 3.15 -9.75
CA GLY A 73 -11.04 3.93 -10.96
C GLY A 73 -11.28 5.42 -10.71
N LEU A 74 -11.59 5.81 -9.47
CA LEU A 74 -11.82 7.21 -9.10
C LEU A 74 -10.53 7.94 -8.72
N LEU A 75 -9.43 7.22 -8.51
CA LEU A 75 -8.13 7.77 -8.11
C LEU A 75 -7.31 8.23 -9.32
N THR A 76 -7.78 9.28 -9.98
CA THR A 76 -7.16 9.87 -11.17
C THR A 76 -6.69 11.30 -10.93
N SER A 77 -5.81 11.83 -11.78
CA SER A 77 -5.17 13.15 -11.58
C SER A 77 -6.14 14.34 -11.54
N ASP A 78 -7.32 14.20 -12.16
CA ASP A 78 -8.39 15.19 -12.21
C ASP A 78 -9.34 15.11 -11.00
N ALA A 79 -9.21 14.09 -10.13
CA ALA A 79 -10.08 13.88 -8.98
C ALA A 79 -9.71 14.77 -7.77
N ARG A 80 -9.37 16.05 -7.99
CA ARG A 80 -8.89 16.96 -6.93
C ARG A 80 -9.85 17.09 -5.73
N PRO A 81 -11.17 17.28 -5.94
CA PRO A 81 -12.10 17.43 -4.81
C PRO A 81 -12.16 16.16 -3.95
N LEU A 82 -12.12 14.99 -4.59
CA LEU A 82 -12.08 13.70 -3.90
C LEU A 82 -10.79 13.54 -3.09
N VAL A 83 -9.64 13.85 -3.67
CA VAL A 83 -8.35 13.75 -2.98
C VAL A 83 -8.32 14.67 -1.76
N GLU A 84 -8.84 15.88 -1.86
CA GLU A 84 -8.94 16.80 -0.74
C GLU A 84 -9.84 16.26 0.37
N ALA A 85 -11.03 15.75 0.01
CA ALA A 85 -11.95 15.15 0.98
C ALA A 85 -11.34 13.93 1.70
N LEU A 86 -10.64 13.06 0.96
CA LEU A 86 -9.96 11.89 1.54
C LEU A 86 -8.85 12.30 2.52
N ASN A 87 -8.06 13.32 2.17
CA ASN A 87 -7.00 13.84 3.05
C ASN A 87 -7.58 14.51 4.30
N ARG A 88 -8.69 15.26 4.16
CA ARG A 88 -9.35 15.95 5.27
C ARG A 88 -9.91 14.98 6.29
N GLN A 89 -10.44 13.83 5.85
CA GLN A 89 -11.03 12.84 6.74
C GLN A 89 -10.02 12.12 7.64
N ASN A 90 -8.74 12.11 7.26
CA ASN A 90 -7.64 11.55 8.06
C ASN A 90 -7.91 10.12 8.55
N PHE A 91 -8.13 9.19 7.61
CA PHE A 91 -8.39 7.78 7.90
C PHE A 91 -7.29 7.15 8.75
N ALA A 92 -7.64 6.65 9.94
CA ALA A 92 -6.67 6.01 10.82
C ALA A 92 -6.43 4.54 10.43
N VAL A 93 -7.43 3.88 9.83
CA VAL A 93 -7.35 2.50 9.38
C VAL A 93 -7.61 2.46 7.88
N VAL A 94 -6.71 1.84 7.12
CA VAL A 94 -6.82 1.70 5.67
C VAL A 94 -6.69 0.23 5.28
N VAL A 95 -7.63 -0.26 4.49
CA VAL A 95 -7.59 -1.59 3.87
C VAL A 95 -7.55 -1.40 2.36
N VAL A 96 -6.63 -2.07 1.70
CA VAL A 96 -6.46 -2.00 0.24
C VAL A 96 -6.48 -3.42 -0.31
N ASP A 97 -7.56 -3.75 -1.01
CA ASP A 97 -7.73 -5.03 -1.65
C ASP A 97 -7.18 -5.02 -3.07
N GLU A 98 -6.65 -6.16 -3.51
CA GLU A 98 -5.89 -6.29 -4.75
C GLU A 98 -4.78 -5.21 -4.88
N SER A 99 -3.92 -5.11 -3.87
CA SER A 99 -2.87 -4.08 -3.76
C SER A 99 -1.85 -4.07 -4.91
N HIS A 100 -1.84 -5.10 -5.77
CA HIS A 100 -1.07 -5.13 -7.00
C HIS A 100 -1.43 -3.98 -7.97
N TYR A 101 -2.58 -3.33 -7.78
CA TYR A 101 -2.91 -2.07 -8.47
C TYR A 101 -1.91 -0.94 -8.13
N LEU A 102 -1.19 -0.99 -7.01
CA LEU A 102 -0.18 0.01 -6.63
C LEU A 102 1.18 -0.18 -7.32
N LYS A 103 1.34 -1.15 -8.22
CA LYS A 103 2.65 -1.54 -8.78
C LYS A 103 3.48 -0.44 -9.47
N SER A 104 2.85 0.60 -10.01
CA SER A 104 3.54 1.64 -10.80
C SER A 104 3.64 2.95 -10.02
N ARG A 105 4.86 3.46 -9.82
CA ARG A 105 5.12 4.75 -9.15
C ARG A 105 4.52 5.94 -9.90
N ASN A 106 4.45 5.84 -11.23
CA ASN A 106 4.05 6.97 -12.08
C ASN A 106 2.53 7.10 -12.19
N ALA A 107 1.78 6.06 -11.84
CA ALA A 107 0.33 6.06 -11.92
C ALA A 107 -0.28 7.05 -10.91
N ALA A 108 -1.27 7.82 -11.35
CA ALA A 108 -1.99 8.79 -10.52
C ALA A 108 -2.54 8.13 -9.24
N ARG A 109 -3.17 6.96 -9.39
CA ARG A 109 -3.72 6.18 -8.27
C ARG A 109 -2.70 5.89 -7.18
N THR A 110 -1.47 5.53 -7.55
CA THR A 110 -0.41 5.22 -6.60
C THR A 110 0.06 6.48 -5.88
N LYS A 111 0.23 7.58 -6.63
CA LYS A 111 0.63 8.87 -6.06
C LYS A 111 -0.40 9.44 -5.09
N ILE A 112 -1.69 9.15 -5.30
CA ILE A 112 -2.78 9.57 -4.41
C ILE A 112 -2.90 8.63 -3.21
N LEU A 113 -2.88 7.31 -3.44
CA LEU A 113 -3.19 6.33 -2.40
C LEU A 113 -2.00 6.05 -1.45
N ALA A 114 -0.76 6.10 -1.94
CA ALA A 114 0.40 5.83 -1.09
C ALA A 114 0.51 6.82 0.10
N PRO A 115 0.35 8.14 -0.07
CA PRO A 115 0.30 9.07 1.05
C PRO A 115 -0.81 8.78 2.06
N LEU A 116 -2.01 8.38 1.61
CA LEU A 116 -3.12 8.01 2.48
C LEU A 116 -2.81 6.76 3.33
N ILE A 117 -2.14 5.76 2.73
CA ILE A 117 -1.68 4.56 3.47
C ILE A 117 -0.56 4.94 4.46
N GLN A 118 0.33 5.86 4.08
CA GLN A 118 1.45 6.30 4.90
C GLN A 118 1.00 7.15 6.09
N SER A 119 -0.03 7.99 5.93
CA SER A 119 -0.62 8.79 7.02
C SER A 119 -1.45 7.96 7.99
N ALA A 120 -2.08 6.88 7.52
CA ALA A 120 -2.89 6.01 8.37
C ALA A 120 -2.07 5.36 9.50
N LYS A 121 -2.68 5.30 10.68
CA LYS A 121 -2.10 4.63 11.85
C LYS A 121 -1.96 3.12 11.61
N ARG A 122 -2.91 2.53 10.87
CA ARG A 122 -2.95 1.12 10.53
C ARG A 122 -3.28 0.96 9.06
N ALA A 123 -2.56 0.07 8.39
CA ALA A 123 -2.82 -0.26 7.00
C ALA A 123 -2.70 -1.76 6.79
N VAL A 124 -3.58 -2.30 5.94
CA VAL A 124 -3.56 -3.70 5.51
C VAL A 124 -3.65 -3.73 3.99
N LEU A 125 -2.62 -4.26 3.34
CA LEU A 125 -2.64 -4.55 1.90
C LEU A 125 -2.95 -6.04 1.70
N LEU A 126 -3.93 -6.34 0.84
CA LEU A 126 -4.32 -7.69 0.46
C LEU A 126 -4.04 -7.91 -1.03
N THR A 127 -3.39 -9.03 -1.36
CA THR A 127 -3.23 -9.46 -2.75
C THR A 127 -2.86 -10.94 -2.80
N GLY A 128 -3.41 -11.66 -3.78
CA GLY A 128 -2.96 -13.00 -4.13
C GLY A 128 -1.72 -13.01 -5.02
N THR A 129 -1.42 -11.89 -5.66
CA THR A 129 -0.40 -11.73 -6.70
C THR A 129 0.39 -10.44 -6.46
N PRO A 130 1.26 -10.41 -5.43
CA PRO A 130 1.97 -9.18 -5.02
C PRO A 130 2.87 -8.60 -6.11
N ALA A 131 3.43 -9.44 -6.97
CA ALA A 131 4.13 -9.05 -8.18
C ALA A 131 3.68 -9.98 -9.31
N LEU A 132 3.54 -9.43 -10.51
CA LEU A 132 3.15 -10.15 -11.72
C LEU A 132 4.36 -10.67 -12.49
N GLY A 133 5.57 -10.18 -12.19
CA GLY A 133 6.80 -10.77 -12.72
C GLY A 133 8.07 -9.95 -12.54
N ARG A 134 7.99 -8.72 -12.00
CA ARG A 134 9.17 -7.87 -11.82
C ARG A 134 9.31 -7.36 -10.38
N PRO A 135 10.52 -7.37 -9.80
CA PRO A 135 10.75 -6.87 -8.44
C PRO A 135 10.37 -5.40 -8.24
N GLU A 136 10.37 -4.59 -9.30
CA GLU A 136 9.94 -3.19 -9.28
C GLU A 136 8.48 -3.00 -8.81
N GLU A 137 7.61 -3.97 -9.11
CA GLU A 137 6.17 -3.89 -8.81
C GLU A 137 5.88 -3.96 -7.30
N LEU A 138 6.84 -4.46 -6.51
CA LEU A 138 6.72 -4.55 -5.05
C LEU A 138 7.06 -3.24 -4.33
N PHE A 139 7.89 -2.39 -4.94
CA PHE A 139 8.47 -1.23 -4.26
C PHE A 139 7.39 -0.33 -3.66
N MET A 140 6.39 0.04 -4.46
CA MET A 140 5.33 0.94 -4.02
C MET A 140 4.44 0.34 -2.92
N GLN A 141 4.20 -0.97 -2.94
CA GLN A 141 3.43 -1.63 -1.87
C GLN A 141 4.21 -1.63 -0.55
N ILE A 142 5.51 -1.89 -0.63
CA ILE A 142 6.39 -1.89 0.55
C ILE A 142 6.58 -0.48 1.10
N ASP A 143 6.86 0.51 0.23
CA ASP A 143 7.06 1.90 0.64
C ASP A 143 5.78 2.54 1.19
N ALA A 144 4.60 2.14 0.70
CA ALA A 144 3.33 2.58 1.29
C ALA A 144 3.18 2.12 2.75
N LEU A 145 3.60 0.89 3.07
CA LEU A 145 3.50 0.33 4.42
C LEU A 145 4.64 0.74 5.35
N TYR A 146 5.87 0.72 4.83
CA TYR A 146 7.11 0.97 5.55
C TYR A 146 7.95 2.02 4.82
N PRO A 147 7.50 3.29 4.82
CA PRO A 147 8.18 4.35 4.09
C PRO A 147 9.66 4.44 4.47
N LYS A 148 10.52 4.62 3.46
CA LYS A 148 11.99 4.73 3.57
C LYS A 148 12.72 3.48 4.10
N ARG A 149 12.04 2.38 4.44
CA ARG A 149 12.69 1.16 4.96
C ARG A 149 13.63 0.51 3.94
N PHE A 150 13.30 0.64 2.65
CA PHE A 150 14.09 0.09 1.55
C PHE A 150 14.87 1.18 0.79
N GLY A 151 15.10 2.33 1.43
CA GLY A 151 15.78 3.47 0.83
C GLY A 151 14.92 4.18 -0.23
N THR A 152 15.59 4.88 -1.14
CA THR A 152 14.93 5.50 -2.29
C THR A 152 14.61 4.46 -3.36
N TRP A 153 13.79 4.84 -4.34
CA TRP A 153 13.55 4.02 -5.53
C TRP A 153 14.86 3.59 -6.21
N SER A 154 15.83 4.50 -6.32
CA SER A 154 17.12 4.22 -6.96
C SER A 154 17.92 3.18 -6.19
N ASP A 155 17.90 3.23 -4.85
CA ASP A 155 18.57 2.25 -4.00
C ASP A 155 17.93 0.87 -4.15
N TYR A 156 16.60 0.82 -4.13
CA TYR A 156 15.84 -0.41 -4.35
C TYR A 156 16.10 -1.00 -5.75
N ALA A 157 16.08 -0.16 -6.80
CA ALA A 157 16.26 -0.61 -8.17
C ALA A 157 17.68 -1.12 -8.43
N LYS A 158 18.71 -0.47 -7.89
CA LYS A 158 20.10 -0.98 -7.96
C LYS A 158 20.23 -2.34 -7.28
N LYS A 159 19.63 -2.48 -6.08
CA LYS A 159 19.78 -3.69 -5.26
C LYS A 159 18.95 -4.88 -5.75
N TYR A 160 17.73 -4.65 -6.21
CA TYR A 160 16.74 -5.72 -6.47
C TYR A 160 16.26 -5.80 -7.92
N CYS A 161 16.48 -4.77 -8.74
CA CYS A 161 16.03 -4.73 -10.13
C CYS A 161 17.17 -4.84 -11.15
N ASN A 162 18.40 -5.13 -10.70
CA ASN A 162 19.59 -5.17 -11.56
C ASN A 162 19.72 -3.88 -12.40
N ALA A 163 19.44 -2.72 -11.80
CA ALA A 163 19.48 -1.46 -12.53
C ALA A 163 20.93 -1.04 -12.79
N HIS A 164 21.24 -0.80 -14.06
CA HIS A 164 22.58 -0.37 -14.51
C HIS A 164 22.47 0.91 -15.34
N TYR A 165 23.50 1.75 -15.22
CA TYR A 165 23.66 2.91 -16.11
C TYR A 165 24.07 2.41 -17.48
N LYS A 166 23.32 2.81 -18.52
CA LYS A 166 23.68 2.54 -19.91
C LYS A 166 24.12 3.86 -20.55
N TRP A 167 25.32 3.86 -21.10
CA TRP A 167 25.77 4.93 -21.98
C TRP A 167 24.97 4.86 -23.27
N VAL A 168 24.21 5.91 -23.56
CA VAL A 168 23.47 6.04 -24.83
C VAL A 168 24.19 7.10 -25.65
N LEU A 169 24.78 6.66 -26.75
CA LEU A 169 25.27 7.53 -27.80
C LEU A 169 24.05 7.96 -28.62
N TRP A 170 23.70 9.24 -28.54
CA TRP A 170 22.71 9.85 -29.43
C TRP A 170 23.39 10.20 -30.75
N ALA A 171 22.68 10.11 -31.87
CA ALA A 171 23.22 10.39 -33.21
C ALA A 171 23.71 11.84 -33.40
N SER A 172 23.40 12.75 -32.48
CA SER A 172 24.04 14.05 -32.32
C SER A 172 25.01 13.97 -31.14
N GLU A 173 26.28 14.32 -31.34
CA GLU A 173 27.49 14.19 -30.47
C GLU A 173 27.34 14.57 -28.98
N THR A 174 26.41 13.95 -28.26
CA THR A 174 26.13 14.15 -26.84
C THR A 174 26.05 12.79 -26.19
N VAL A 175 27.02 12.51 -25.32
CA VAL A 175 27.04 11.32 -24.50
C VAL A 175 26.03 11.52 -23.36
N GLY A 176 24.90 10.82 -23.42
CA GLY A 176 23.88 10.87 -22.38
C GLY A 176 23.98 9.68 -21.44
N LEU A 177 23.95 9.93 -20.13
CA LEU A 177 23.71 8.87 -19.13
C LEU A 177 22.23 8.51 -19.14
N SER A 178 21.89 7.30 -19.60
CA SER A 178 20.52 6.78 -19.53
C SER A 178 20.39 5.74 -18.45
N TRP A 179 19.36 5.87 -17.61
CA TRP A 179 19.03 4.88 -16.59
C TRP A 179 18.15 3.79 -17.21
N SER A 180 18.65 2.55 -17.25
CA SER A 180 17.90 1.42 -17.79
C SER A 180 17.76 0.30 -16.78
N ILE A 181 16.54 -0.20 -16.62
CA ILE A 181 16.24 -1.42 -15.88
C ILE A 181 16.01 -2.51 -16.92
N GLN A 182 16.76 -3.61 -16.83
CA GLN A 182 16.64 -4.69 -17.79
C GLN A 182 15.36 -5.47 -17.48
N SER A 183 14.29 -5.17 -18.22
CA SER A 183 13.03 -5.89 -18.15
C SER A 183 13.19 -7.29 -18.75
N GLY A 184 13.72 -8.23 -17.96
CA GLY A 184 13.81 -9.65 -18.34
C GLY A 184 14.96 -10.46 -17.72
N GLY A 185 15.89 -9.84 -17.00
CA GLY A 185 17.00 -10.56 -16.37
C GLY A 185 16.82 -10.67 -14.86
N VAL A 186 16.78 -11.89 -14.32
CA VAL A 186 17.12 -12.12 -12.90
C VAL A 186 18.54 -11.58 -12.71
N ALA A 187 18.76 -10.71 -11.73
CA ALA A 187 20.10 -10.23 -11.41
C ALA A 187 21.05 -11.45 -11.30
N PRO A 188 22.25 -11.45 -11.90
CA PRO A 188 23.23 -12.48 -11.57
C PRO A 188 23.38 -12.47 -10.05
N ALA A 189 23.34 -13.65 -9.43
CA ALA A 189 23.37 -13.80 -7.98
C ALA A 189 24.52 -12.97 -7.42
N ALA A 190 24.21 -11.79 -6.89
CA ALA A 190 25.13 -11.06 -6.04
C ALA A 190 25.49 -12.04 -4.93
N GLN A 191 26.79 -12.26 -4.71
CA GLN A 191 27.25 -13.09 -3.61
C GLN A 191 26.46 -12.68 -2.36
N PRO A 192 25.84 -13.64 -1.66
CA PRO A 192 24.93 -13.30 -0.60
C PRO A 192 25.74 -12.69 0.53
N ASP A 193 25.76 -11.36 0.62
CA ASP A 193 25.91 -10.72 1.91
C ASP A 193 24.78 -11.28 2.77
N HIS A 194 25.15 -12.06 3.78
CA HIS A 194 24.27 -12.87 4.64
C HIS A 194 23.09 -12.07 5.25
N ASP A 195 23.14 -10.74 5.17
CA ASP A 195 22.16 -9.79 5.67
C ASP A 195 21.08 -9.35 4.64
N THR A 196 21.34 -9.51 3.33
CA THR A 196 20.49 -8.95 2.26
C THR A 196 19.30 -9.83 1.88
N SER A 197 19.48 -11.14 1.79
CA SER A 197 18.37 -12.11 1.72
C SER A 197 17.58 -12.07 3.03
N SER A 198 18.28 -11.95 4.15
CA SER A 198 17.73 -11.83 5.50
C SER A 198 16.74 -10.67 5.64
N GLN A 199 16.99 -9.45 5.15
CA GLN A 199 16.06 -8.32 5.36
C GLN A 199 14.81 -8.36 4.48
N SER A 200 14.94 -8.65 3.18
CA SER A 200 13.80 -8.79 2.28
C SER A 200 12.96 -10.01 2.65
N SER A 201 13.61 -11.15 2.95
CA SER A 201 12.92 -12.32 3.46
C SER A 201 12.32 -12.02 4.83
N ARG A 202 12.96 -11.32 5.78
CA ARG A 202 12.34 -10.99 7.09
C ARG A 202 11.13 -10.08 6.95
N CYS A 203 11.13 -9.12 6.03
CA CYS A 203 9.99 -8.23 5.80
C CYS A 203 8.83 -9.00 5.13
N LEU A 204 9.13 -9.82 4.12
CA LEU A 204 8.15 -10.69 3.45
C LEU A 204 7.67 -11.84 4.37
N LEU A 205 8.53 -12.36 5.25
CA LEU A 205 8.22 -13.37 6.27
C LEU A 205 7.35 -12.77 7.37
N SER A 206 7.56 -11.50 7.75
CA SER A 206 6.66 -10.75 8.63
C SER A 206 5.29 -10.48 8.00
N CYS A 207 5.17 -10.57 6.68
CA CYS A 207 3.93 -10.41 5.93
C CYS A 207 3.27 -11.75 5.53
N ARG A 208 3.95 -12.88 5.75
CA ARG A 208 3.42 -14.21 5.47
C ARG A 208 2.79 -14.79 6.73
N GLN A 209 1.46 -14.93 6.74
CA GLN A 209 0.84 -15.96 7.57
C GLN A 209 1.22 -17.32 6.95
N ARG A 210 1.93 -18.18 7.71
CA ARG A 210 2.33 -19.50 7.22
C ARG A 210 1.09 -20.37 7.02
N SER A 211 0.71 -20.57 5.76
CA SER A 211 -0.04 -21.76 5.31
C SER A 211 0.56 -22.21 3.99
N ALA A 212 1.03 -23.46 3.92
CA ALA A 212 1.82 -24.01 2.83
C ALA A 212 0.99 -24.27 1.57
N SER A 213 0.56 -23.22 0.87
CA SER A 213 0.06 -23.24 -0.51
C SER A 213 -0.26 -21.81 -0.95
N GLY A 214 0.59 -21.15 -1.74
CA GLY A 214 0.26 -19.88 -2.41
C GLY A 214 -0.38 -18.79 -1.53
N SER A 215 0.05 -18.65 -0.27
CA SER A 215 -0.66 -17.86 0.73
C SER A 215 -0.67 -16.37 0.39
N PRO A 216 -1.83 -15.69 0.55
CA PRO A 216 -1.94 -14.26 0.32
C PRO A 216 -1.12 -13.48 1.34
N LEU A 217 -0.54 -12.36 0.90
CA LEU A 217 0.17 -11.43 1.79
C LEU A 217 -0.87 -10.56 2.49
N ILE A 218 -0.88 -10.66 3.83
CA ILE A 218 -1.51 -9.68 4.71
C ILE A 218 -0.36 -8.98 5.41
N CYS A 219 -0.05 -7.76 4.98
CA CYS A 219 0.97 -6.94 5.64
C CYS A 219 0.29 -5.88 6.53
N PRO A 220 0.07 -6.14 7.83
CA PRO A 220 -0.33 -5.08 8.74
C PRO A 220 0.85 -4.12 8.98
N LYS A 221 0.60 -2.83 8.85
CA LYS A 221 1.54 -1.79 9.27
C LYS A 221 1.73 -1.85 10.80
N ARG A 222 2.97 -1.95 11.27
CA ARG A 222 3.27 -1.84 12.71
C ARG A 222 2.97 -0.42 13.20
N PRO A 223 2.49 -0.23 14.44
CA PRO A 223 2.32 1.11 15.01
C PRO A 223 3.66 1.86 14.95
N GLN A 224 3.66 3.07 14.39
CA GLN A 224 4.81 3.95 14.52
C GLN A 224 5.00 4.23 16.03
N ARG A 225 6.17 3.88 16.58
CA ARG A 225 6.52 4.26 17.95
C ARG A 225 6.51 5.79 18.00
N ARG A 226 5.71 6.39 18.90
CA ARG A 226 5.87 7.81 19.21
C ARG A 226 7.32 8.06 19.64
N PRO A 227 7.97 9.15 19.22
CA PRO A 227 9.20 9.58 19.87
C PRO A 227 8.90 9.73 21.36
N GLN A 228 9.70 9.08 22.21
CA GLN A 228 9.60 9.30 23.65
C GLN A 228 9.93 10.76 23.95
N PRO A 229 9.16 11.45 24.82
CA PRO A 229 9.57 12.77 25.27
C PRO A 229 10.93 12.66 25.95
N ALA A 230 11.87 13.50 25.53
CA ALA A 230 13.19 13.57 26.14
C ALA A 230 13.03 13.85 27.64
N SER A 231 13.58 12.99 28.48
CA SER A 231 13.62 13.18 29.92
C SER A 231 14.37 14.49 30.23
N PRO A 232 13.85 15.35 31.13
CA PRO A 232 14.60 16.52 31.56
C PRO A 232 15.85 16.05 32.31
N SER A 233 17.02 16.40 31.78
CA SER A 233 18.29 16.22 32.48
C SER A 233 18.32 17.19 33.66
N GLY A 234 17.99 16.69 34.84
CA GLY A 234 18.25 17.39 36.10
C GLY A 234 19.75 17.55 36.28
N ARG A 235 20.23 18.80 36.24
CA ARG A 235 21.51 19.17 36.85
C ARG A 235 21.23 19.52 38.30
N ASN A 236 21.77 18.72 39.21
CA ASN A 236 22.19 19.19 40.53
C ASN A 236 23.56 19.86 40.38
#